data_AF-A0A969FX80-F1
#
_entry.id   AF-A0A969FX80-F1
#
_cell.length_a   1.000
_cell.length_b   1.000
_cell.length_c   1.000
_cell.angle_alpha   90.00
_cell.angle_beta   90.00
_cell.angle_gamma   90.00
#
_symmetry.space_group_name_H-M   'P 1'
#
loop_
_entity.id
_entity.type
_entity.pdbx_description
1 polymer ?
#
loop_
_entity_poly.entity_id
_entity_poly.type
_entity_poly.pdbx_seq_one_letter_code
_entity_poly.pdbx_strand_id
1 'polypeptide(L)'
;MDITTQLHLHPLMAWYGITRPVKGVDEKKLLVEVPAGVRDQTKLRLIGAGRTRGNEQGDLYVEIKIVKPKFFFLQKCFVAMGSVALGSTMILQLSNSALWDVWLILGCLLVILGILMLCGMIQEELSGKRAMGVGAFVCLSMFPALLINGFTFDINFTWTAAFGCATIGGIIGGLSLQHRPRPEIPTLMAGIIAANILLTIIYYYTKDRAKVWSYEIAVLVFLGVFLGLGLNWLLKKIS
;
A
#
# COMPACT_ATOMS: atom_id res chain seq x y z
N MET A 1 -14.91 20.63 42.58
CA MET A 1 -14.41 19.26 42.37
C MET A 1 -13.84 19.18 40.98
N ASP A 2 -12.62 18.66 40.85
CA ASP A 2 -11.93 18.60 39.57
C ASP A 2 -12.52 17.51 38.68
N ILE A 3 -12.59 17.80 37.39
CA ILE A 3 -13.13 16.87 36.38
C ILE A 3 -12.04 16.59 35.35
N THR A 4 -11.98 15.35 34.89
CA THR A 4 -11.09 14.92 33.80
C THR A 4 -11.91 14.49 32.60
N THR A 5 -11.65 15.08 31.44
CA THR A 5 -12.30 14.73 30.16
C THR A 5 -11.24 14.34 29.12
N GLN A 6 -11.52 13.33 28.31
CA GLN A 6 -10.63 12.90 27.24
C GLN A 6 -11.00 13.55 25.91
N LEU A 7 -10.01 14.19 25.26
CA LEU A 7 -10.14 14.78 23.94
C LEU A 7 -9.37 13.92 22.93
N HIS A 8 -10.10 13.25 22.05
CA HIS A 8 -9.53 12.45 20.98
C HIS A 8 -9.17 13.37 19.80
N LEU A 9 -7.88 13.47 19.51
CA LEU A 9 -7.37 14.26 18.38
C LEU A 9 -6.71 13.35 17.35
N HIS A 10 -6.86 13.76 16.10
CA HIS A 10 -6.08 13.21 15.00
C HIS A 10 -4.65 13.78 15.05
N PRO A 11 -3.61 13.05 14.62
CA PRO A 11 -2.24 13.54 14.82
C PRO A 11 -1.93 14.79 13.96
N LEU A 12 -2.65 15.00 12.84
CA LEU A 12 -2.58 16.24 12.07
C LEU A 12 -3.05 17.45 12.87
N MET A 13 -4.13 17.28 13.65
CA MET A 13 -4.72 18.34 14.45
C MET A 13 -3.83 18.69 15.64
N ALA A 14 -3.20 17.68 16.24
CA ALA A 14 -2.19 17.90 17.29
C ALA A 14 -0.94 18.60 16.75
N TRP A 15 -0.59 18.38 15.48
CA TRP A 15 0.56 19.03 14.84
C TRP A 15 0.30 20.51 14.51
N TYR A 16 -0.80 20.83 13.82
CA TYR A 16 -1.11 22.21 13.43
C TYR A 16 -1.65 23.07 14.58
N GLY A 17 -2.18 22.44 15.64
CA GLY A 17 -2.88 23.15 16.71
C GLY A 17 -4.27 23.58 16.26
N ILE A 18 -5.30 23.30 17.05
CA ILE A 18 -6.69 23.63 16.72
C ILE A 18 -7.46 24.04 17.95
N THR A 19 -8.53 24.83 17.75
CA THR A 19 -9.53 25.09 18.79
C THR A 19 -10.67 24.08 18.66
N ARG A 20 -10.94 23.31 19.72
CA ARG A 20 -12.02 22.31 19.74
C ARG A 20 -12.99 22.58 20.89
N PRO A 21 -14.32 22.46 20.67
CA PRO A 21 -15.27 22.43 21.76
C PRO A 21 -15.15 21.10 22.51
N VAL A 22 -14.93 21.17 23.82
CA VAL A 22 -14.91 20.03 24.73
C VAL A 22 -16.18 20.08 25.58
N LYS A 23 -16.74 18.91 25.90
CA LYS A 23 -17.87 18.81 26.82
C LYS A 23 -17.37 19.06 28.25
N GLY A 24 -17.79 20.16 28.84
CA GLY A 24 -17.56 20.52 30.23
C GLY A 24 -18.63 19.97 31.16
N VAL A 25 -18.74 20.58 32.34
CA VAL A 25 -19.78 20.29 33.32
C VAL A 25 -21.16 20.67 32.75
N ASP A 26 -22.17 19.85 33.03
CA ASP A 26 -23.56 20.05 32.59
C ASP A 26 -23.74 20.15 31.06
N GLU A 27 -22.93 19.39 30.31
CA GLU A 27 -22.92 19.35 28.83
C GLU A 27 -22.57 20.67 28.14
N LYS A 28 -22.09 21.67 28.90
CA LYS A 28 -21.69 22.96 28.34
C LYS A 28 -20.45 22.79 27.44
N LYS A 29 -20.54 23.25 26.19
CA LYS A 29 -19.41 23.25 25.25
C LYS A 29 -18.45 24.37 25.60
N LEU A 30 -17.23 24.02 26.02
CA LEU A 30 -16.14 24.97 26.28
C LEU A 30 -15.15 24.90 25.12
N LEU A 31 -14.78 26.04 24.54
CA LEU A 31 -13.71 26.07 23.53
C LEU A 31 -12.36 25.93 24.21
N VAL A 32 -11.58 24.93 23.76
CA VAL A 32 -10.24 24.65 24.25
C VAL A 32 -9.26 24.82 23.09
N GLU A 33 -8.28 25.68 23.28
CA GLU A 33 -7.18 25.87 22.34
C GLU A 33 -6.10 24.83 22.61
N VAL A 34 -5.86 23.97 21.62
CA VAL A 34 -4.79 22.98 21.69
C VAL A 34 -3.60 23.54 20.93
N PRO A 35 -2.46 23.81 21.60
CA PRO A 35 -1.29 24.35 20.92
C PRO A 35 -0.72 23.35 19.90
N ALA A 36 -0.01 23.87 18.91
CA ALA A 36 0.69 23.06 17.92
C ALA A 36 1.81 22.23 18.59
N GLY A 37 1.96 20.97 18.20
CA GLY A 37 3.03 20.09 18.67
C GLY A 37 2.76 19.38 20.01
N VAL A 38 1.50 19.31 20.44
CA VAL A 38 1.13 18.62 21.68
C VAL A 38 1.37 17.10 21.56
N ARG A 39 1.94 16.51 22.61
CA ARG A 39 2.26 15.08 22.69
C ARG A 39 1.06 14.29 23.19
N ASP A 40 1.06 12.99 22.92
CA ASP A 40 0.07 12.07 23.47
C ASP A 40 0.11 12.09 25.01
N GLN A 41 -1.05 11.94 25.65
CA GLN A 41 -1.22 11.97 27.11
C GLN A 41 -0.90 13.32 27.78
N THR A 42 -0.82 14.41 27.01
CA THR A 42 -0.67 15.75 27.58
C THR A 42 -1.98 16.17 28.26
N LYS A 43 -1.89 16.74 29.46
CA LYS A 43 -3.04 17.27 30.22
C LYS A 43 -3.07 18.79 30.14
N LEU A 44 -4.15 19.35 29.62
CA LEU A 44 -4.42 20.79 29.63
C LEU A 44 -5.33 21.12 30.81
N ARG A 45 -4.94 22.11 31.62
CA ARG A 45 -5.73 22.59 32.76
C ARG A 45 -6.50 23.85 32.36
N LEU A 46 -7.81 23.83 32.56
CA LEU A 46 -8.70 24.97 32.38
C LEU A 46 -9.17 25.43 33.77
N ILE A 47 -8.74 26.63 34.14
CA ILE A 47 -9.00 27.21 35.45
C ILE A 47 -10.47 27.62 35.53
N GLY A 48 -11.16 27.20 36.59
CA GLY A 48 -12.56 27.59 36.82
C GLY A 48 -13.53 26.98 35.82
N ALA A 49 -13.18 25.88 35.15
CA ALA A 49 -14.07 25.15 34.24
C ALA A 49 -14.59 23.81 34.82
N GLY A 50 -14.24 23.51 36.07
CA GLY A 50 -14.67 22.32 36.79
C GLY A 50 -16.01 22.49 37.52
N ARG A 51 -16.38 21.49 38.33
CA ARG A 51 -17.69 21.47 39.00
C ARG A 51 -17.67 22.37 40.23
N THR A 52 -18.57 23.35 40.27
CA THR A 52 -18.79 24.21 41.42
C THR A 52 -19.33 23.39 42.58
N ARG A 53 -18.68 23.48 43.75
CA ARG A 53 -19.18 22.88 45.00
C ARG A 53 -19.16 23.97 46.07
N GLY A 54 -20.31 24.57 46.35
CA GLY A 54 -20.40 25.73 47.24
C GLY A 54 -19.87 26.99 46.55
N ASN A 55 -18.97 27.72 47.22
CA ASN A 55 -18.39 28.99 46.73
C ASN A 55 -17.09 28.83 45.92
N GLU A 56 -16.58 27.60 45.77
CA GLU A 56 -15.34 27.31 45.06
C GLU A 56 -15.61 26.58 43.73
N GLN A 57 -15.05 27.12 42.66
CA GLN A 57 -15.10 26.53 41.33
C GLN A 57 -13.88 25.63 41.14
N GLY A 58 -14.10 24.36 40.81
CA GLY A 58 -13.00 23.43 40.51
C GLY A 58 -12.38 23.65 39.14
N ASP A 59 -11.37 22.86 38.80
CA ASP A 59 -10.71 22.91 37.49
C ASP A 59 -11.11 21.74 36.58
N LEU A 60 -10.97 21.96 35.26
CA LEU A 60 -11.17 20.94 34.25
C LEU A 60 -9.83 20.55 33.63
N TYR A 61 -9.51 19.26 33.72
CA TYR A 61 -8.34 18.66 33.08
C TYR A 61 -8.76 17.98 31.79
N VAL A 62 -8.24 18.44 30.66
CA VAL A 62 -8.45 17.83 29.35
C VAL A 62 -7.23 16.98 29.01
N GLU A 63 -7.41 15.67 29.02
CA GLU A 63 -6.38 14.71 28.61
C GLU A 63 -6.44 14.51 27.09
N ILE A 64 -5.36 14.84 26.40
CA ILE A 64 -5.26 14.70 24.96
C ILE A 64 -4.83 13.28 24.62
N LYS A 65 -5.66 12.59 23.84
CA LYS A 65 -5.37 11.26 23.32
C LYS A 65 -5.24 11.35 21.80
N ILE A 66 -4.04 11.13 21.30
CA ILE A 66 -3.76 11.15 19.86
C ILE A 66 -4.17 9.80 19.29
N VAL A 67 -5.37 9.77 18.71
CA VAL A 67 -5.87 8.58 18.00
C VAL A 67 -5.19 8.57 16.65
N LYS A 68 -4.15 7.75 16.53
CA LYS A 68 -3.51 7.46 15.24
C LYS A 68 -4.44 6.51 14.48
N PRO A 69 -5.08 6.93 13.36
CA PRO A 69 -5.64 5.94 12.47
C PRO A 69 -4.50 5.11 11.89
N LYS A 70 -4.78 3.84 11.56
CA LYS A 70 -3.80 2.92 10.95
C LYS A 70 -3.10 3.51 9.70
N PHE A 71 -3.68 4.55 9.08
CA PHE A 71 -3.27 5.18 7.83
C PHE A 71 -2.51 6.53 7.97
N PHE A 72 -2.27 7.10 9.16
CA PHE A 72 -1.73 8.48 9.26
C PHE A 72 -0.24 8.67 8.86
N PHE A 73 0.41 7.65 8.29
CA PHE A 73 1.82 7.75 7.92
C PHE A 73 2.07 8.57 6.62
N LEU A 74 1.01 8.95 5.91
CA LEU A 74 1.06 9.30 4.50
C LEU A 74 1.50 10.72 4.14
N GLN A 75 1.63 11.65 5.11
CA GLN A 75 1.90 13.04 4.73
C GLN A 75 3.38 13.39 4.58
N LYS A 76 4.31 12.49 4.93
CA LYS A 76 5.75 12.77 4.81
C LYS A 76 6.39 12.31 3.50
N CYS A 77 5.74 11.49 2.68
CA CYS A 77 6.36 10.90 1.48
C CYS A 77 6.11 11.65 0.16
N PHE A 78 5.12 12.56 0.09
CA PHE A 78 4.76 13.19 -1.20
C PHE A 78 5.86 14.10 -1.79
N VAL A 79 6.83 14.54 -0.97
CA VAL A 79 7.98 15.33 -1.45
C VAL A 79 9.14 14.45 -1.97
N ALA A 80 9.18 13.16 -1.65
CA ALA A 80 10.36 12.31 -1.91
C ALA A 80 10.37 11.64 -3.30
N MET A 81 9.21 11.36 -3.91
CA MET A 81 9.17 10.63 -5.20
C MET A 81 9.43 11.51 -6.44
N GLY A 82 9.26 12.83 -6.34
CA GLY A 82 9.68 13.76 -7.41
C GLY A 82 11.21 13.88 -7.55
N SER A 83 11.97 13.52 -6.51
CA SER A 83 13.42 13.73 -6.43
C SER A 83 14.24 12.59 -7.03
N VAL A 84 13.68 11.37 -7.12
CA VAL A 84 14.40 10.20 -7.65
C VAL A 84 14.63 10.30 -9.16
N ALA A 85 13.76 11.00 -9.89
CA ALA A 85 13.96 11.30 -11.31
C ALA A 85 15.03 12.39 -11.56
N LEU A 86 15.42 13.16 -10.54
CA LEU A 86 16.32 14.31 -10.64
C LEU A 86 17.65 14.15 -9.89
N GLY A 87 18.04 12.91 -9.56
CA GLY A 87 19.41 12.59 -9.15
C GLY A 87 19.92 13.37 -7.93
N SER A 88 19.05 13.74 -6.99
CA SER A 88 19.44 14.50 -5.80
C SER A 88 19.45 13.59 -4.58
N THR A 89 20.65 13.34 -4.03
CA THR A 89 20.87 12.68 -2.75
C THR A 89 20.34 13.55 -1.61
N MET A 90 19.10 13.35 -1.18
CA MET A 90 18.65 13.86 0.12
C MET A 90 18.35 12.71 1.06
N ILE A 91 19.27 12.54 2.00
CA ILE A 91 19.15 11.71 3.19
C ILE A 91 18.09 12.37 4.08
N LEU A 92 16.87 11.86 4.08
CA LEU A 92 15.88 12.20 5.11
C LEU A 92 15.36 10.93 5.77
N GLN A 93 15.57 10.91 7.09
CA GLN A 93 15.26 9.91 8.10
C GLN A 93 14.21 8.87 7.65
N LEU A 94 14.72 7.71 7.22
CA LEU A 94 13.97 6.49 7.00
C LEU A 94 13.21 6.12 8.28
N SER A 95 11.91 6.33 8.26
CA SER A 95 11.03 5.58 9.13
C SER A 95 11.05 4.11 8.70
N ASN A 96 11.02 3.22 9.68
CA ASN A 96 11.17 1.77 9.51
C ASN A 96 10.20 1.17 8.46
N SER A 97 9.07 1.83 8.16
CA SER A 97 8.10 1.45 7.11
C SER A 97 8.64 1.57 5.69
N ALA A 98 9.44 2.60 5.36
CA ALA A 98 10.00 2.78 4.02
C ALA A 98 11.07 1.73 3.68
N LEU A 99 11.71 1.13 4.69
CA LEU A 99 12.57 -0.03 4.49
C LEU A 99 11.75 -1.25 4.03
N TRP A 100 10.57 -1.50 4.61
CA TRP A 100 9.71 -2.60 4.17
C TRP A 100 9.26 -2.43 2.72
N ASP A 101 8.96 -1.22 2.27
CA ASP A 101 8.57 -0.96 0.88
C ASP A 101 9.75 -1.20 -0.09
N VAL A 102 10.96 -0.75 0.28
CA VAL A 102 12.18 -1.01 -0.49
C VAL A 102 12.50 -2.50 -0.51
N TRP A 103 12.36 -3.22 0.60
CA TRP A 103 12.56 -4.66 0.69
C TRP A 103 11.46 -5.46 -0.04
N LEU A 104 10.24 -4.94 -0.13
CA LEU A 104 9.15 -5.52 -0.92
C LEU A 104 9.46 -5.36 -2.41
N ILE A 105 9.90 -4.17 -2.84
CA ILE A 105 10.30 -3.89 -4.23
C ILE A 105 11.53 -4.71 -4.61
N LEU A 106 12.59 -4.72 -3.78
CA LEU A 106 13.77 -5.57 -3.97
C LEU A 106 13.40 -7.06 -3.96
N GLY A 107 12.50 -7.46 -3.07
CA GLY A 107 11.96 -8.82 -2.99
C GLY A 107 11.23 -9.20 -4.27
N CYS A 108 10.35 -8.34 -4.78
CA CYS A 108 9.68 -8.53 -6.06
C CYS A 108 10.70 -8.61 -7.21
N LEU A 109 11.74 -7.78 -7.21
CA LEU A 109 12.83 -7.82 -8.19
C LEU A 109 13.63 -9.13 -8.13
N LEU A 110 13.95 -9.62 -6.93
CA LEU A 110 14.63 -10.90 -6.72
C LEU A 110 13.77 -12.08 -7.13
N VAL A 111 12.45 -12.01 -6.89
CA VAL A 111 11.48 -13.00 -7.34
C VAL A 111 11.38 -13.00 -8.86
N ILE A 112 11.29 -11.82 -9.48
CA ILE A 112 11.31 -11.68 -10.94
C ILE A 112 12.61 -12.26 -11.50
N LEU A 113 13.77 -11.94 -10.92
CA LEU A 113 15.06 -12.51 -11.31
C LEU A 113 15.12 -14.04 -11.13
N GLY A 114 14.58 -14.57 -10.03
CA GLY A 114 14.49 -16.00 -9.77
C GLY A 114 13.58 -16.73 -10.76
N ILE A 115 12.42 -16.15 -11.09
CA ILE A 115 11.51 -16.65 -12.12
C ILE A 115 12.19 -16.58 -13.50
N LEU A 116 12.92 -15.51 -13.81
CA LEU A 116 13.67 -15.38 -15.05
C LEU A 116 14.80 -16.41 -15.17
N MET A 117 15.50 -16.70 -14.08
CA MET A 117 16.52 -17.76 -14.03
C MET A 117 15.89 -19.14 -14.21
N LEU A 118 14.78 -19.44 -13.52
CA LEU A 118 14.04 -20.70 -13.69
C LEU A 118 13.45 -20.85 -15.11
N CYS A 119 12.92 -19.77 -15.68
CA CYS A 119 12.44 -19.75 -17.05
C CYS A 119 13.60 -19.92 -18.04
N GLY A 120 14.77 -19.34 -17.76
CA GLY A 120 16.02 -19.57 -18.50
C GLY A 120 16.59 -20.98 -18.35
N MET A 121 16.24 -21.71 -17.29
CA MET A 121 16.53 -23.15 -17.18
C MET A 121 15.57 -24.02 -18.02
N ILE A 122 14.35 -23.54 -18.28
CA ILE A 122 13.33 -24.24 -19.10
C ILE A 122 13.47 -23.90 -20.59
N GLN A 123 14.00 -22.72 -20.93
CA GLN A 123 14.26 -22.27 -22.29
C GLN A 123 15.75 -21.99 -22.46
N GLU A 124 16.46 -22.82 -23.24
CA GLU A 124 17.79 -22.47 -23.75
C GLU A 124 17.72 -21.10 -24.46
N GLU A 125 18.48 -20.13 -23.96
CA GLU A 125 18.55 -18.73 -24.40
C GLU A 125 17.22 -17.95 -24.43
N LEU A 126 16.77 -17.49 -23.25
CA LEU A 126 15.84 -16.36 -23.20
C LEU A 126 16.56 -15.09 -23.69
N SER A 127 16.32 -14.69 -24.94
CA SER A 127 16.70 -13.37 -25.43
C SER A 127 16.21 -12.28 -24.47
N GLY A 128 17.06 -11.31 -24.11
CA GLY A 128 16.74 -10.30 -23.08
C GLY A 128 15.41 -9.56 -23.28
N LYS A 129 14.91 -9.49 -24.52
CA LYS A 129 13.58 -8.94 -24.85
C LYS A 129 12.43 -9.76 -24.25
N ARG A 130 12.54 -11.09 -24.19
CA ARG A 130 11.52 -11.99 -23.61
C ARG A 130 11.48 -11.87 -22.09
N ALA A 131 12.66 -11.74 -21.47
CA ALA A 131 12.78 -11.53 -20.03
C ALA A 131 12.13 -10.22 -19.58
N MET A 132 12.34 -9.13 -20.33
CA MET A 132 11.67 -7.85 -20.06
C MET A 132 10.14 -7.96 -20.18
N GLY A 133 9.64 -8.74 -21.13
CA GLY A 133 8.21 -8.98 -21.29
C GLY A 133 7.56 -9.72 -20.13
N VAL A 134 8.21 -10.77 -19.62
CA VAL A 134 7.75 -11.49 -18.42
C VAL A 134 7.82 -10.58 -17.19
N GLY A 135 8.87 -9.77 -17.05
CA GLY A 135 8.98 -8.78 -15.98
C GLY A 135 7.84 -7.75 -16.03
N ALA A 136 7.53 -7.21 -17.22
CA ALA A 136 6.44 -6.27 -17.42
C ALA A 136 5.08 -6.90 -17.11
N PHE A 137 4.85 -8.14 -17.52
CA PHE A 137 3.65 -8.93 -17.16
C PHE A 137 3.48 -9.05 -15.65
N VAL A 138 4.53 -9.45 -14.93
CA VAL A 138 4.49 -9.63 -13.48
C VAL A 138 4.24 -8.30 -12.79
N CYS A 139 4.95 -7.23 -13.17
CA CYS A 139 4.77 -5.91 -12.57
C CYS A 139 3.35 -5.36 -12.79
N LEU A 140 2.83 -5.42 -14.02
CA LEU A 140 1.53 -4.85 -14.36
C LEU A 140 0.33 -5.65 -13.81
N SER A 141 0.50 -6.95 -13.54
CA SER A 141 -0.55 -7.77 -12.92
C SER A 141 -0.48 -7.76 -11.39
N MET A 142 0.72 -7.72 -10.81
CA MET A 142 0.93 -7.83 -9.36
C MET A 142 0.78 -6.50 -8.63
N PHE A 143 1.38 -5.43 -9.17
CA PHE A 143 1.42 -4.15 -8.49
C PHE A 143 0.02 -3.56 -8.25
N PRO A 144 -0.93 -3.61 -9.20
CA PRO A 144 -2.31 -3.20 -8.95
C PRO A 144 -3.02 -3.98 -7.85
N ALA A 145 -2.77 -5.29 -7.70
CA ALA A 145 -3.40 -6.09 -6.65
C ALA A 145 -2.97 -5.62 -5.24
N LEU A 146 -1.69 -5.27 -5.10
CA LEU A 146 -1.13 -4.75 -3.85
C LEU A 146 -1.62 -3.33 -3.55
N LEU A 147 -1.83 -2.52 -4.60
CA LEU A 147 -2.38 -1.16 -4.48
C LEU A 147 -3.80 -1.14 -3.91
N ILE A 148 -4.69 -2.02 -4.39
CA ILE A 148 -6.10 -2.04 -3.92
C ILE A 148 -6.18 -2.34 -2.42
N ASN A 149 -5.26 -3.15 -1.89
CA ASN A 149 -5.22 -3.52 -0.47
C ASN A 149 -4.30 -2.61 0.37
N GLY A 150 -3.79 -1.51 -0.20
CA GLY A 150 -3.05 -0.48 0.54
C GLY A 150 -1.63 -0.89 0.97
N PHE A 151 -1.02 -1.87 0.31
CA PHE A 151 0.31 -2.37 0.67
C PHE A 151 1.47 -1.51 0.15
N THR A 152 1.25 -0.57 -0.77
CA THR A 152 2.36 0.09 -1.48
C THR A 152 2.17 1.60 -1.68
N PHE A 153 1.02 2.05 -2.21
CA PHE A 153 0.75 3.47 -2.43
C PHE A 153 -0.71 3.79 -2.08
N ASP A 154 -0.96 4.88 -1.36
CA ASP A 154 -2.31 5.31 -0.94
C ASP A 154 -3.05 6.05 -2.08
N ILE A 155 -2.94 5.50 -3.29
CA ILE A 155 -3.79 5.87 -4.42
C ILE A 155 -5.03 4.98 -4.34
N ASN A 156 -6.22 5.60 -4.35
CA ASN A 156 -7.49 4.89 -4.47
C ASN A 156 -7.59 4.27 -5.87
N PHE A 157 -6.94 3.12 -6.03
CA PHE A 157 -6.88 2.38 -7.28
C PHE A 157 -8.13 1.52 -7.40
N THR A 158 -8.93 1.76 -8.42
CA THR A 158 -10.17 1.01 -8.63
C THR A 158 -9.88 -0.38 -9.17
N TRP A 159 -10.77 -1.31 -8.85
CA TRP A 159 -10.75 -2.64 -9.43
C TRP A 159 -10.73 -2.64 -10.96
N THR A 160 -11.49 -1.75 -11.59
CA THR A 160 -11.54 -1.61 -13.05
C THR A 160 -10.19 -1.21 -13.63
N ALA A 161 -9.46 -0.31 -12.97
CA ALA A 161 -8.11 0.05 -13.39
C ALA A 161 -7.13 -1.12 -13.25
N ALA A 162 -7.30 -1.96 -12.21
CA ALA A 162 -6.46 -3.13 -11.98
C ALA A 162 -6.65 -4.23 -13.03
N PHE A 163 -7.90 -4.50 -13.40
CA PHE A 163 -8.21 -5.38 -14.54
C PHE A 163 -7.63 -4.84 -15.85
N GLY A 164 -7.68 -3.52 -16.05
CA GLY A 164 -7.06 -2.87 -17.21
C GLY A 164 -5.55 -3.09 -17.26
N CYS A 165 -4.84 -2.79 -16.16
CA CYS A 165 -3.40 -3.00 -16.05
C CYS A 165 -3.01 -4.47 -16.20
N ALA A 166 -3.74 -5.39 -15.56
CA ALA A 166 -3.50 -6.82 -15.69
C ALA A 166 -3.68 -7.29 -17.14
N THR A 167 -4.70 -6.80 -17.84
CA THR A 167 -4.94 -7.14 -19.25
C THR A 167 -3.81 -6.62 -20.15
N ILE A 168 -3.34 -5.39 -19.94
CA ILE A 168 -2.18 -4.83 -20.66
C ILE A 168 -0.92 -5.66 -20.38
N GLY A 169 -0.68 -6.01 -19.12
CA GLY A 169 0.41 -6.90 -18.72
C GLY A 169 0.32 -8.26 -19.40
N GLY A 170 -0.88 -8.85 -19.46
CA GLY A 170 -1.20 -10.10 -20.15
C GLY A 170 -0.90 -10.08 -21.63
N ILE A 171 -1.26 -8.98 -22.32
CA ILE A 171 -0.96 -8.78 -23.75
C ILE A 171 0.55 -8.68 -23.97
N ILE A 172 1.25 -7.85 -23.17
CA ILE A 172 2.71 -7.67 -23.29
C ILE A 172 3.44 -8.99 -23.02
N GLY A 173 3.04 -9.72 -21.97
CA GLY A 173 3.59 -11.02 -21.63
C GLY A 173 3.35 -12.06 -22.72
N GLY A 174 2.12 -12.13 -23.23
CA GLY A 174 1.73 -13.04 -24.32
C GLY A 174 2.51 -12.78 -25.61
N LEU A 175 2.65 -11.52 -26.02
CA LEU A 175 3.44 -11.12 -27.20
C LEU A 175 4.93 -11.42 -27.02
N SER A 176 5.46 -11.27 -25.81
CA SER A 176 6.89 -11.47 -25.53
C SER A 176 7.30 -12.95 -25.52
N LEU A 177 6.37 -13.86 -25.25
CA LEU A 177 6.61 -15.31 -25.25
C LEU A 177 6.52 -15.95 -26.65
N GLN A 178 6.15 -15.17 -27.67
CA GLN A 178 6.03 -15.66 -29.04
C GLN A 178 7.41 -15.99 -29.62
N HIS A 179 7.52 -17.16 -30.25
CA HIS A 179 8.72 -17.59 -30.97
C HIS A 179 8.70 -17.13 -32.44
N ARG A 180 7.52 -16.80 -32.97
CA ARG A 180 7.34 -16.33 -34.35
C ARG A 180 6.95 -14.85 -34.36
N PRO A 181 7.30 -14.10 -35.43
CA PRO A 181 6.99 -12.67 -35.53
C PRO A 181 5.51 -12.36 -35.77
N ARG A 182 4.64 -13.38 -35.92
CA ARG A 182 3.19 -13.21 -36.08
C ARG A 182 2.47 -13.50 -34.77
N PRO A 183 1.45 -12.70 -34.39
CA PRO A 183 0.73 -12.90 -33.15
C PRO A 183 -0.03 -14.22 -33.17
N GLU A 184 0.36 -15.13 -32.28
CA GLU A 184 -0.36 -16.39 -32.08
C GLU A 184 -1.50 -16.13 -31.09
N ILE A 185 -2.75 -16.22 -31.58
CA ILE A 185 -3.96 -16.13 -30.77
C ILE A 185 -3.87 -16.94 -29.46
N PRO A 186 -3.42 -18.21 -29.43
CA PRO A 186 -3.37 -18.98 -28.19
C PRO A 186 -2.43 -18.38 -27.13
N THR A 187 -1.28 -17.85 -27.53
CA THR A 187 -0.32 -17.21 -26.60
C THR A 187 -0.89 -15.94 -25.97
N LEU A 188 -1.64 -15.17 -26.76
CA LEU A 188 -2.24 -13.91 -26.31
C LEU A 188 -3.41 -14.17 -25.36
N MET A 189 -4.26 -15.14 -25.68
CA MET A 189 -5.35 -15.57 -24.79
C MET A 189 -4.79 -16.13 -23.47
N ALA A 190 -3.75 -16.96 -23.53
CA ALA A 190 -3.12 -17.49 -22.31
C ALA A 190 -2.55 -16.39 -21.42
N GLY A 191 -1.90 -15.37 -22.00
CA GLY A 191 -1.38 -14.22 -21.24
C GLY A 191 -2.48 -13.41 -20.56
N ILE A 192 -3.56 -13.08 -21.27
CA ILE A 192 -4.68 -12.30 -20.71
C ILE A 192 -5.39 -13.07 -19.59
N ILE A 193 -5.66 -14.36 -19.80
CA ILE A 193 -6.33 -15.21 -18.81
C ILE A 193 -5.46 -15.33 -17.55
N ALA A 194 -4.17 -15.65 -17.72
CA ALA A 194 -3.24 -15.81 -16.61
C ALA A 194 -3.06 -14.52 -15.80
N ALA A 195 -2.96 -13.35 -16.45
CA ALA A 195 -2.80 -12.07 -15.76
C ALA A 195 -3.98 -11.75 -14.83
N ASN A 196 -5.21 -11.94 -15.30
CA ASN A 196 -6.41 -11.61 -14.54
C ASN A 196 -6.69 -12.62 -13.42
N ILE A 197 -6.39 -13.90 -13.65
CA ILE A 197 -6.43 -14.92 -12.59
C ILE A 197 -5.41 -14.59 -11.50
N LEU A 198 -4.18 -14.26 -11.87
CA LEU A 198 -3.12 -13.92 -10.93
C LEU A 198 -3.48 -12.67 -10.10
N LEU A 199 -4.00 -11.62 -10.75
CA LEU A 199 -4.50 -10.41 -10.06
C LEU A 199 -5.53 -10.77 -8.99
N THR A 200 -6.51 -11.61 -9.35
CA THR A 200 -7.62 -11.99 -8.47
C THR A 200 -7.13 -12.83 -7.29
N ILE A 201 -6.24 -13.80 -7.54
CA ILE A 201 -5.62 -14.62 -6.49
C ILE A 201 -4.87 -13.74 -5.50
N ILE A 202 -4.00 -12.84 -5.99
CA ILE A 202 -3.21 -11.95 -5.12
C ILE A 202 -4.14 -11.02 -4.34
N TYR A 203 -5.18 -10.46 -4.97
CA TYR A 203 -6.14 -9.61 -4.28
C TYR A 203 -6.80 -10.34 -3.10
N TYR A 204 -7.38 -11.52 -3.34
CA TYR A 204 -8.08 -12.26 -2.28
C TYR A 204 -7.12 -12.72 -1.19
N TYR A 205 -5.90 -13.10 -1.57
CA TYR A 205 -4.86 -13.47 -0.60
C TYR A 205 -4.48 -12.32 0.33
N THR A 206 -4.48 -11.09 -0.19
CA THR A 206 -4.02 -9.90 0.54
C THR A 206 -5.12 -9.15 1.29
N LYS A 207 -6.40 -9.39 0.96
CA LYS A 207 -7.57 -8.67 1.52
C LYS A 207 -7.68 -8.71 3.06
N ASP A 208 -7.45 -9.88 3.67
CA ASP A 208 -7.68 -10.09 5.11
C ASP A 208 -6.38 -10.13 5.94
N ARG A 209 -5.24 -9.81 5.33
CA ARG A 209 -3.92 -9.93 5.95
C ARG A 209 -3.39 -8.55 6.35
N ALA A 210 -2.95 -8.43 7.61
CA ALA A 210 -2.28 -7.21 8.10
C ALA A 210 -0.79 -7.15 7.71
N LYS A 211 -0.18 -8.29 7.40
CA LYS A 211 1.21 -8.43 6.97
C LYS A 211 1.28 -9.58 5.96
N VAL A 212 2.05 -9.38 4.91
CA VAL A 212 2.25 -10.34 3.83
C VAL A 212 3.76 -10.46 3.62
N TRP A 213 4.28 -11.68 3.60
CA TRP A 213 5.70 -11.89 3.39
C TRP A 213 6.04 -11.94 1.90
N SER A 214 7.20 -11.38 1.53
CA SER A 214 7.63 -11.32 0.12
C SER A 214 7.72 -12.70 -0.55
N TYR A 215 8.05 -13.75 0.21
CA TYR A 215 8.11 -15.12 -0.34
C TYR A 215 6.71 -15.71 -0.63
N GLU A 216 5.67 -15.32 0.12
CA GLU A 216 4.31 -15.81 -0.12
C GLU A 216 3.79 -15.30 -1.46
N ILE A 217 4.00 -14.00 -1.72
CA ILE A 217 3.70 -13.38 -3.02
C ILE A 217 4.54 -14.03 -4.14
N ALA A 218 5.82 -14.34 -3.88
CA ALA A 218 6.66 -15.01 -4.85
C ALA A 218 6.09 -16.35 -5.32
N VAL A 219 5.61 -17.16 -4.39
CA VAL A 219 5.00 -18.46 -4.68
C VAL A 219 3.73 -18.29 -5.50
N LEU A 220 2.88 -17.31 -5.18
CA LEU A 220 1.66 -17.03 -5.93
C LEU A 220 1.96 -16.59 -7.37
N VAL A 221 2.96 -15.72 -7.56
CA VAL A 221 3.41 -15.28 -8.88
C VAL A 221 3.97 -16.45 -9.69
N PHE A 222 4.79 -17.29 -9.06
CA PHE A 222 5.35 -18.47 -9.71
C PHE A 222 4.25 -19.42 -10.20
N LEU A 223 3.25 -19.69 -9.36
CA LEU A 223 2.08 -20.50 -9.73
C LEU A 223 1.29 -19.86 -10.88
N GLY A 224 1.09 -18.53 -10.86
CA GLY A 224 0.41 -17.81 -11.94
C GLY A 224 1.14 -17.89 -13.28
N VAL A 225 2.46 -17.74 -13.29
CA VAL A 225 3.29 -17.87 -14.50
C VAL A 225 3.24 -19.32 -15.04
N PHE A 226 3.31 -20.32 -14.15
CA PHE A 226 3.18 -21.73 -14.53
C PHE A 226 1.82 -22.04 -15.16
N LEU A 227 0.74 -21.51 -14.60
CA LEU A 227 -0.60 -21.63 -15.17
C LEU A 227 -0.68 -21.02 -16.57
N GLY A 228 -0.07 -19.84 -16.79
CA GLY A 228 -0.04 -19.21 -18.11
C GLY A 228 0.73 -20.03 -19.16
N LEU A 229 1.90 -20.57 -18.80
CA LEU A 229 2.68 -21.43 -19.69
C LEU A 229 1.95 -22.74 -20.01
N GLY A 230 1.33 -23.36 -19.00
CA GLY A 230 0.53 -24.58 -19.16
C GLY A 230 -0.69 -24.36 -20.07
N LEU A 231 -1.41 -23.24 -19.89
CA LEU A 231 -2.55 -22.89 -20.73
C LEU A 231 -2.13 -22.66 -22.19
N ASN A 232 -1.00 -21.97 -22.40
CA ASN A 232 -0.44 -21.77 -23.73
C ASN A 232 -0.09 -23.10 -24.42
N TRP A 233 0.56 -24.03 -23.71
CA TRP A 233 0.86 -25.36 -24.24
C TRP A 233 -0.41 -26.13 -24.62
N LEU A 234 -1.45 -26.08 -23.77
CA LEU A 234 -2.71 -26.77 -24.00
C LEU A 234 -3.49 -26.18 -25.19
N LEU A 235 -3.57 -24.86 -25.30
CA LEU A 235 -4.22 -24.18 -26.42
C LEU A 235 -3.53 -24.47 -27.75
N LYS A 236 -2.19 -24.54 -27.76
CA LYS A 236 -1.42 -24.95 -28.95
C LYS A 236 -1.61 -26.40 -29.36
N LYS A 237 -1.99 -27.28 -28.42
CA LYS A 237 -2.29 -28.67 -28.72
C LYS A 237 -3.67 -28.86 -29.34
N ILE A 238 -4.59 -27.91 -29.10
CA ILE A 238 -5.97 -27.93 -29.59
C ILE A 238 -6.12 -27.19 -30.93
N SER A 239 -5.31 -26.15 -31.16
CA SER A 239 -5.25 -25.37 -32.41
C SER A 239 -4.44 -26.04 -33.50
#